data_AF-A0A527Z0X1-F1
#
_entry.id   AF-A0A527Z0X1-F1
#
_cell.length_a   1.000
_cell.length_b   1.000
_cell.length_c   1.000
_cell.angle_alpha   90.00
_cell.angle_beta   90.00
_cell.angle_gamma   90.00
#
_symmetry.space_group_name_H-M   'P 1'
#
loop_
_entity.id
_entity.type
_entity.pdbx_description
1 polymer ?
#
loop_
_entity_poly.entity_id
_entity_poly.type
_entity_poly.pdbx_seq_one_letter_code
_entity_poly.pdbx_strand_id
1 'polypeptide(L)' 'MLCLAFAGCTTTAPIGNPREVWCDHNQPRRPSLAVVGAMTRAELDEMNAFNGQGAKWCGWKANA' A
#
# COMPACT_ATOMS: atom_id res chain seq x y z
N MET A 1 -44.69 16.06 18.20
CA MET A 1 -43.56 15.14 17.94
C MET A 1 -42.65 15.79 16.93
N LEU A 2 -41.52 16.34 17.38
CA LEU A 2 -40.50 16.96 16.52
C LEU A 2 -39.51 15.86 16.13
N CYS A 3 -39.54 15.41 14.87
CA CYS A 3 -38.60 14.40 14.38
C CYS A 3 -37.26 15.07 14.10
N LEU A 4 -36.28 14.90 14.99
CA LEU A 4 -34.87 15.18 14.69
C LEU A 4 -34.37 14.09 13.72
N ALA A 5 -34.33 14.42 12.43
CA ALA A 5 -33.60 13.63 11.46
C ALA A 5 -32.10 13.86 11.68
N PHE A 6 -31.43 12.88 12.29
CA PHE A 6 -29.96 12.80 12.29
C PHE A 6 -29.54 12.50 10.84
N ALA A 7 -29.28 13.54 10.06
CA ALA A 7 -28.59 13.42 8.79
C ALA A 7 -27.14 13.04 9.08
N GLY A 8 -26.88 11.73 9.18
CA GLY A 8 -25.53 11.20 9.13
C GLY A 8 -24.95 11.49 7.76
N CYS A 9 -24.20 12.59 7.63
CA CYS A 9 -23.42 12.88 6.44
C CYS A 9 -22.18 11.97 6.45
N THR A 10 -22.35 10.70 6.07
CA THR A 10 -21.21 9.87 5.71
C THR A 10 -20.93 10.07 4.24
N THR A 11 -20.43 11.26 3.88
CA THR A 11 -19.71 11.40 2.61
C THR A 11 -18.35 10.74 2.80
N THR A 12 -18.27 9.43 2.60
CA THR A 12 -17.01 8.89 2.13
C THR A 12 -16.79 9.52 0.77
N ALA A 13 -15.84 10.46 0.68
CA ALA A 13 -15.33 10.88 -0.62
C ALA A 13 -15.06 9.60 -1.45
N PRO A 14 -15.25 9.61 -2.78
CA PRO A 14 -14.90 8.45 -3.58
C PRO A 14 -13.48 8.06 -3.21
N ILE A 15 -13.30 6.89 -2.61
CA ILE A 15 -11.98 6.32 -2.45
C ILE A 15 -11.50 6.20 -3.90
N GLY A 16 -10.52 7.02 -4.28
CA GLY A 16 -9.93 6.99 -5.62
C GLY A 16 -9.53 5.56 -5.96
N ASN A 17 -9.29 5.26 -7.24
CA ASN A 17 -8.91 3.92 -7.67
C ASN A 17 -7.88 3.34 -6.68
N PRO A 18 -8.18 2.24 -5.95
CA PRO A 18 -7.31 1.76 -4.89
C PRO A 18 -5.88 1.48 -5.35
N ARG A 19 -5.71 1.12 -6.64
CA ARG A 19 -4.41 0.97 -7.27
C ARG A 19 -3.65 2.29 -7.35
N GLU A 20 -4.31 3.35 -7.79
CA GLU A 20 -3.74 4.70 -7.93
C GLU A 20 -3.32 5.22 -6.55
N VAL A 21 -4.23 5.23 -5.59
CA VAL A 21 -3.96 5.64 -4.21
C VAL A 21 -2.79 4.85 -3.62
N TRP A 22 -2.75 3.53 -3.81
CA TRP A 22 -1.65 2.72 -3.30
C TRP A 22 -0.31 3.06 -3.98
N CYS A 23 -0.29 3.23 -5.31
CA CYS A 23 0.93 3.58 -6.04
C CYS A 23 1.45 4.98 -5.69
N ASP A 24 0.57 5.95 -5.42
CA ASP A 24 0.96 7.32 -5.05
C ASP A 24 1.58 7.41 -3.65
N HIS A 25 1.16 6.53 -2.74
CA HIS A 25 1.61 6.54 -1.35
C HIS A 25 2.73 5.54 -1.04
N ASN A 26 3.18 4.74 -2.01
CA ASN A 26 4.18 3.70 -1.79
C ASN A 26 5.32 3.78 -2.81
N GLN A 27 6.50 3.27 -2.43
CA GLN A 27 7.70 3.21 -3.26
C GLN A 27 8.37 1.84 -3.09
N PRO A 28 9.15 1.35 -4.08
CA PRO A 28 9.86 0.08 -3.96
C PRO A 28 10.77 0.05 -2.73
N ARG A 29 10.69 -1.01 -1.93
CA ARG A 29 11.63 -1.24 -0.83
C ARG A 29 12.94 -1.78 -1.40
N ARG A 30 14.02 -1.00 -1.26
CA ARG A 30 15.36 -1.33 -1.78
C ARG A 30 16.44 -1.22 -0.69
N PRO A 31 16.39 -2.03 0.38
CA PRO A 31 17.40 -2.03 1.43
C PRO A 31 18.78 -2.49 0.90
N SER A 32 19.84 -2.18 1.65
CA SER A 32 21.18 -2.69 1.35
C SER A 32 21.28 -4.19 1.56
N LEU A 33 22.28 -4.84 0.95
CA LEU A 33 22.52 -6.28 1.14
C LEU A 33 22.77 -6.65 2.60
N ALA A 34 23.43 -5.77 3.37
CA ALA A 34 23.64 -5.99 4.80
C ALA A 34 22.31 -6.04 5.58
N VAL A 35 21.37 -5.16 5.23
CA VAL A 35 20.02 -5.16 5.82
C VAL A 35 19.25 -6.40 5.40
N VAL A 36 19.28 -6.78 4.12
CA VAL A 36 18.65 -8.02 3.62
C VAL A 36 19.23 -9.25 4.32
N GLY A 37 20.55 -9.29 4.54
CA GLY A 37 21.23 -10.39 5.22
C GLY A 37 20.92 -10.51 6.70
N ALA A 38 20.45 -9.44 7.33
CA ALA A 38 20.02 -9.43 8.73
C ALA A 38 18.51 -9.70 8.90
N MET A 39 17.72 -9.63 7.83
CA MET A 39 16.28 -9.89 7.88
C MET A 39 15.99 -11.37 8.14
N THR A 40 14.99 -11.62 8.97
CA THR A 40 14.36 -12.92 9.12
C THR A 40 13.62 -13.32 7.84
N ARG A 41 13.28 -14.61 7.75
CA ARG A 41 12.51 -15.11 6.61
C ARG A 41 11.16 -14.40 6.45
N ALA A 42 10.45 -14.15 7.56
CA ALA A 42 9.17 -13.48 7.54
C ALA A 42 9.28 -12.04 7.00
N GLU A 43 10.28 -11.29 7.43
CA GLU A 43 10.52 -9.93 6.94
C GLU A 43 10.85 -9.90 5.45
N LEU A 44 11.62 -10.88 4.96
CA LEU A 44 11.88 -11.03 3.52
C LEU A 44 10.60 -11.34 2.75
N ASP A 45 9.75 -12.23 3.26
CA ASP A 45 8.48 -12.60 2.61
C ASP A 45 7.53 -11.40 2.56
N GLU A 46 7.43 -10.59 3.62
CA GLU A 46 6.66 -9.35 3.64
C GLU A 46 7.18 -8.32 2.63
N MET A 47 8.50 -8.10 2.59
CA MET A 47 9.12 -7.18 1.64
C MET A 47 8.87 -7.64 0.20
N ASN A 48 9.02 -8.94 -0.07
CA ASN A 48 8.79 -9.53 -1.39
C ASN A 48 7.33 -9.44 -1.80
N ALA A 49 6.38 -9.66 -0.89
CA ALA A 49 4.95 -9.51 -1.15
C ALA A 49 4.60 -8.05 -1.49
N PHE A 50 5.11 -7.09 -0.70
CA PHE A 50 4.92 -5.66 -0.93
C PHE A 50 5.48 -5.20 -2.28
N ASN A 51 6.74 -5.54 -2.58
CA ASN A 51 7.36 -5.20 -3.85
C ASN A 51 6.69 -5.94 -5.03
N GLY A 52 6.20 -7.16 -4.82
CA GLY A 52 5.44 -7.93 -5.80
C GLY A 52 4.10 -7.28 -6.15
N GLN A 53 3.42 -6.65 -5.18
CA GLN A 53 2.23 -5.84 -5.46
C GLN A 53 2.59 -4.63 -6.32
N GLY A 54 3.62 -3.88 -5.96
CA GLY A 54 4.03 -2.72 -6.74
C GLY A 54 4.58 -3.05 -8.14
N ALA A 55 5.15 -4.25 -8.35
CA ALA A 55 5.47 -4.73 -9.69
C ALA A 55 4.20 -4.93 -10.54
N LYS A 56 3.16 -5.54 -9.97
CA LYS A 56 1.87 -5.79 -10.64
C LYS A 56 1.08 -4.50 -10.87
N TRP A 57 1.09 -3.59 -9.90
CA TRP A 57 0.21 -2.42 -9.88
C TRP A 57 0.89 -1.15 -10.39
N CYS A 58 2.17 -0.94 -10.08
CA CYS A 58 2.84 0.32 -10.35
C CYS A 58 3.97 0.19 -11.38
N GLY A 59 4.20 -1.02 -11.93
CA GLY A 59 5.24 -1.27 -12.92
C GLY A 59 6.66 -1.25 -12.35
N TRP A 60 6.81 -1.37 -11.03
CA TRP A 60 8.12 -1.40 -10.38
C TRP A 60 8.99 -2.53 -10.93
N LYS A 61 10.26 -2.24 -11.12
CA LYS A 61 11.26 -3.20 -11.61
C LYS A 61 12.13 -3.68 -10.46
N ALA A 62 12.60 -4.93 -10.57
CA ALA A 62 13.71 -5.39 -9.75
C ALA A 62 14.95 -4.50 -10.00
N ASN A 63 15.83 -4.42 -9.03
CA ASN A 63 17.13 -3.77 -9.22
C ASN A 63 17.86 -4.57 -10.31
N ALA A 64 18.36 -3.89 -11.35
CA ALA A 64 19.24 -4.48 -12.35
C ALA A 64 20.62 -4.74 -11.75
#